data_AF-A0A940SP55-F1
#
_entry.id   AF-A0A940SP55-F1
#
_cell.length_a   1.000
_cell.length_b   1.000
_cell.length_c   1.000
_cell.angle_alpha   90.00
_cell.angle_beta   90.00
_cell.angle_gamma   90.00
#
_symmetry.space_group_name_H-M   'P 1'
#
loop_
_entity.id
_entity.type
_entity.pdbx_description
1 polymer ?
#
loop_
_entity_poly.entity_id
_entity_poly.type
_entity_poly.pdbx_seq_one_letter_code
_entity_poly.pdbx_strand_id
1 'polypeptide(L)'
;MKQNRLSMICLAVCAAGMLSGCTPNENPAQNSEYLLTDAMTAETTADADITTEAAAETEATITLKQKKTTAPKESETTTETKADTTKAPNTTKAAVTTAEPESTEATETTTTEAPAPRYDEDDLQYLAMQYYSSRHNWIPQFIDVDKVEGDTVTLHLYDLIDGHTSTADWYYVSKQTGKGKNFQEEEIDLTEKPKAQWRPNVPERNLLPKDASCGIIYLGNPGVMGSYSPINAAYREYFSLEGYVDLYPYIANMPEENYAETNGGSELYLIIPRDEDAHVVVNAYDDNNKLLGRIYSSYTGAPFLLRCNRSEVMTDQMIKITDNSGEYEEFSVFISGRDGKPRTDSARAVILEPEK
;
A
#
# COMPACT_ATOMS: atom_id res chain seq x y z
N MET A 1 -41.40 -0.30 -6.80
CA MET A 1 -40.06 -0.69 -6.32
C MET A 1 -39.41 -1.57 -7.36
N LYS A 2 -38.10 -1.36 -7.61
CA LYS A 2 -37.23 -1.99 -8.62
C LYS A 2 -37.43 -1.52 -10.06
N GLN A 3 -36.64 -0.50 -10.43
CA GLN A 3 -36.24 -0.25 -11.82
C GLN A 3 -34.77 -0.64 -11.96
N ASN A 4 -34.51 -1.60 -12.84
CA ASN A 4 -33.19 -1.98 -13.31
C ASN A 4 -32.59 -0.81 -14.10
N ARG A 5 -31.35 -0.40 -13.79
CA ARG A 5 -30.56 0.47 -14.66
C ARG A 5 -29.52 -0.39 -15.37
N LEU A 6 -29.71 -0.49 -16.69
CA LEU A 6 -28.73 -0.98 -17.65
C LEU A 6 -27.53 -0.04 -17.67
N SER A 7 -26.33 -0.59 -17.52
CA SER A 7 -25.07 0.10 -17.78
C SER A 7 -24.87 0.25 -19.28
N MET A 8 -24.68 1.48 -19.74
CA MET A 8 -24.45 1.83 -21.14
C MET A 8 -22.95 2.01 -21.32
N ILE A 9 -22.30 1.03 -21.92
CA ILE A 9 -20.89 1.08 -22.32
C ILE A 9 -20.80 1.91 -23.60
N CYS A 10 -20.19 3.10 -23.53
CA CYS A 10 -19.79 3.86 -24.70
C CYS A 10 -18.30 3.62 -24.97
N LEU A 11 -18.01 2.80 -26.00
CA LEU A 11 -16.70 2.74 -26.64
C LEU A 11 -16.52 4.00 -27.50
N ALA A 12 -15.45 4.76 -27.25
CA ALA A 12 -14.98 5.78 -28.18
C ALA A 12 -14.06 5.14 -29.23
N VAL A 13 -14.50 5.25 -30.50
CA VAL A 13 -13.83 4.79 -31.71
C VAL A 13 -12.88 5.90 -32.19
N CYS A 14 -11.59 5.58 -32.39
CA CYS A 14 -10.72 6.36 -33.25
C CYS A 14 -10.55 5.62 -34.58
N ALA A 15 -11.12 6.20 -35.64
CA ALA A 15 -10.96 5.75 -37.01
C ALA A 15 -9.97 6.65 -37.76
N ALA A 16 -8.93 6.05 -38.34
CA ALA A 16 -8.24 6.57 -39.52
C ALA A 16 -7.73 5.36 -40.32
N GLY A 17 -8.36 5.11 -41.47
CA GLY A 17 -7.99 4.01 -42.36
C GLY A 17 -6.99 4.42 -43.42
N MET A 18 -6.36 3.42 -44.05
CA MET A 18 -6.26 3.32 -45.52
C MET A 18 -6.15 1.85 -45.95
N LEU A 19 -6.76 1.61 -47.11
CA LEU A 19 -7.10 0.37 -47.81
C LEU A 19 -5.89 -0.49 -48.25
N SER A 20 -6.05 -1.81 -48.26
CA SER A 20 -6.26 -2.62 -49.49
C SER A 20 -6.29 -4.11 -49.15
N GLY A 21 -7.19 -4.84 -49.80
CA GLY A 21 -7.70 -6.12 -49.31
C GLY A 21 -7.11 -7.38 -49.93
N CYS A 22 -7.58 -8.51 -49.41
CA CYS A 22 -7.87 -9.76 -50.12
C CYS A 22 -8.73 -10.63 -49.18
N THR A 23 -9.90 -11.05 -49.66
CA THR A 23 -10.81 -12.02 -49.03
C THR A 23 -10.48 -13.45 -49.51
N PRO A 24 -11.26 -14.49 -49.16
CA PRO A 24 -11.39 -15.11 -47.84
C PRO A 24 -11.13 -16.63 -47.92
N ASN A 25 -11.06 -17.33 -46.79
CA ASN A 25 -11.38 -18.76 -46.79
C ASN A 25 -12.17 -19.17 -45.53
N GLU A 26 -13.28 -19.84 -45.80
CA GLU A 26 -14.21 -20.52 -44.88
C GLU A 26 -13.50 -21.76 -44.27
N ASN A 27 -13.88 -22.42 -43.17
CA ASN A 27 -15.13 -22.67 -42.46
C ASN A 27 -14.77 -23.32 -41.07
N PRO A 28 -15.72 -23.54 -40.14
CA PRO A 28 -15.50 -23.73 -38.71
C PRO A 28 -15.64 -25.19 -38.24
N ALA A 29 -15.18 -25.47 -37.02
CA ALA A 29 -15.56 -26.57 -36.12
C ALA A 29 -14.53 -26.58 -34.97
N GLN A 30 -14.79 -26.99 -33.73
CA GLN A 30 -15.96 -27.36 -32.97
C GLN A 30 -15.51 -27.36 -31.50
N ASN A 31 -16.42 -27.04 -30.59
CA ASN A 31 -16.26 -27.30 -29.17
C ASN A 31 -16.11 -28.82 -28.94
N SER A 32 -15.11 -29.23 -28.17
CA SER A 32 -15.16 -30.49 -27.44
C SER A 32 -14.54 -30.31 -26.07
N GLU A 33 -15.41 -30.40 -25.06
CA GLU A 33 -15.09 -30.78 -23.69
C GLU A 33 -14.18 -32.00 -23.68
N TYR A 34 -13.14 -32.01 -22.84
CA TYR A 34 -12.59 -33.26 -22.35
C TYR A 34 -12.44 -33.24 -20.83
N LEU A 35 -13.16 -34.21 -20.27
CA LEU A 35 -13.22 -34.66 -18.90
C LEU A 35 -11.87 -35.20 -18.42
N LEU A 36 -11.66 -35.05 -17.10
CA LEU A 36 -10.67 -35.80 -16.33
C LEU A 36 -10.85 -37.31 -16.53
N THR A 37 -9.74 -38.00 -16.75
CA THR A 37 -9.58 -39.40 -16.33
C THR A 37 -8.16 -39.60 -15.79
N ASP A 38 -8.10 -40.08 -14.54
CA ASP A 38 -6.92 -40.66 -13.91
C ASP A 38 -6.37 -41.84 -14.73
N ALA A 39 -5.05 -41.90 -14.84
CA ALA A 39 -4.34 -43.15 -15.07
C ALA A 39 -2.96 -43.11 -14.41
N MET A 40 -2.83 -43.84 -13.31
CA MET A 40 -1.55 -44.30 -12.77
C MET A 40 -0.93 -45.30 -13.75
N THR A 41 0.30 -45.06 -14.19
CA THR A 41 1.24 -46.12 -14.59
C THR A 41 2.65 -45.68 -14.24
N ALA A 42 3.30 -46.45 -13.37
CA ALA A 42 4.72 -46.41 -13.12
C ALA A 42 5.45 -47.24 -14.18
N GLU A 43 6.56 -46.73 -14.73
CA GLU A 43 7.72 -47.54 -15.09
C GLU A 43 8.96 -46.65 -15.31
N THR A 44 10.11 -47.27 -15.12
CA THR A 44 11.40 -46.68 -14.72
C THR A 44 12.39 -46.62 -15.90
N THR A 45 13.43 -45.77 -15.73
CA THR A 45 14.77 -45.74 -16.38
C THR A 45 14.92 -45.11 -17.76
N ALA A 46 15.69 -44.02 -17.85
CA ALA A 46 17.08 -44.03 -18.31
C ALA A 46 17.71 -42.62 -18.28
N ASP A 47 18.99 -42.58 -17.92
CA ASP A 47 19.88 -41.42 -17.82
C ASP A 47 19.93 -40.54 -19.09
N ALA A 48 19.97 -39.22 -18.88
CA ALA A 48 20.69 -38.30 -19.75
C ALA A 48 21.26 -37.15 -18.90
N ASP A 49 22.58 -37.19 -18.79
CA ASP A 49 23.50 -36.23 -18.20
C ASP A 49 23.37 -34.85 -18.89
N ILE A 50 22.97 -33.82 -18.14
CA ILE A 50 23.15 -32.41 -18.51
C ILE A 50 23.62 -31.65 -17.27
N THR A 51 24.91 -31.36 -17.25
CA THR A 51 25.55 -30.36 -16.39
C THR A 51 25.11 -28.95 -16.76
N THR A 52 24.64 -28.13 -15.81
CA THR A 52 25.04 -26.72 -15.63
C THR A 52 24.47 -26.09 -14.35
N GLU A 53 25.38 -25.44 -13.62
CA GLU A 53 25.25 -24.34 -12.65
C GLU A 53 24.22 -24.39 -11.52
N ALA A 54 24.73 -24.76 -10.33
CA ALA A 54 24.10 -24.49 -9.05
C ALA A 54 24.20 -22.99 -8.72
N ALA A 55 23.06 -22.30 -8.67
CA ALA A 55 22.92 -21.07 -7.91
C ALA A 55 22.92 -21.43 -6.42
N ALA A 56 23.83 -20.82 -5.66
CA ALA A 56 23.98 -21.07 -4.23
C ALA A 56 22.78 -20.46 -3.47
N GLU A 57 21.95 -21.33 -2.89
CA GLU A 57 20.95 -20.96 -1.88
C GLU A 57 21.69 -20.51 -0.61
N THR A 58 21.67 -19.21 -0.28
CA THR A 58 22.18 -18.70 0.98
C THR A 58 21.15 -18.93 2.09
N GLU A 59 21.43 -19.87 2.99
CA GLU A 59 20.65 -20.11 4.20
C GLU A 59 20.94 -19.03 5.26
N ALA A 60 19.93 -18.25 5.63
CA ALA A 60 19.93 -17.47 6.86
C ALA A 60 18.57 -17.66 7.57
N THR A 61 18.41 -18.79 8.25
CA THR A 61 17.29 -19.02 9.17
C THR A 61 17.78 -18.74 10.59
N ILE A 62 17.12 -17.83 11.32
CA ILE A 62 17.44 -17.50 12.71
C ILE A 62 16.35 -18.08 13.61
N THR A 63 16.70 -18.97 14.53
CA THR A 63 15.81 -19.49 15.59
C THR A 63 16.37 -19.07 16.95
N LEU A 64 15.64 -18.29 17.77
CA LEU A 64 16.18 -17.75 19.03
C LEU A 64 15.17 -17.68 20.19
N LYS A 65 15.28 -18.68 21.08
CA LYS A 65 14.55 -18.82 22.36
C LYS A 65 14.54 -17.55 23.23
N GLN A 66 13.35 -17.12 23.66
CA GLN A 66 13.20 -16.05 24.63
C GLN A 66 13.71 -16.41 26.05
N LYS A 67 14.44 -15.45 26.65
CA LYS A 67 14.89 -15.45 28.04
C LYS A 67 13.81 -14.87 28.95
N LYS A 68 13.24 -15.71 29.80
CA LYS A 68 12.31 -15.35 30.88
C LYS A 68 12.96 -14.27 31.79
N THR A 69 12.34 -13.10 31.87
CA THR A 69 12.76 -12.04 32.79
C THR A 69 11.65 -11.77 33.81
N THR A 70 11.96 -11.98 35.07
CA THR A 70 11.14 -11.70 36.25
C THR A 70 11.12 -10.21 36.58
N ALA A 71 9.93 -9.70 36.92
CA ALA A 71 9.67 -8.33 37.36
C ALA A 71 10.35 -7.97 38.71
N PRO A 72 10.56 -6.67 38.97
CA PRO A 72 10.55 -6.15 40.33
C PRO A 72 9.46 -5.10 40.58
N LYS A 73 9.08 -5.07 41.86
CA LYS A 73 7.99 -4.39 42.55
C LYS A 73 8.31 -2.93 42.88
N GLU A 74 7.26 -2.14 43.08
CA GLU A 74 7.22 -0.75 43.58
C GLU A 74 8.01 -0.51 44.88
N SER A 75 8.48 0.74 45.04
CA SER A 75 8.54 1.44 46.34
C SER A 75 8.50 2.95 46.12
N GLU A 76 7.49 3.60 46.69
CA GLU A 76 7.42 5.04 46.97
C GLU A 76 8.52 5.45 47.98
N THR A 77 8.95 6.72 47.97
CA THR A 77 8.93 7.63 49.14
C THR A 77 9.36 9.06 48.73
N THR A 78 8.58 10.01 49.23
CA THR A 78 8.58 11.49 49.17
C THR A 78 9.65 12.18 50.03
N THR A 79 10.08 13.40 49.65
CA THR A 79 10.15 14.66 50.46
C THR A 79 10.82 15.77 49.62
N GLU A 80 10.09 16.84 49.25
CA GLU A 80 10.00 18.19 49.86
C GLU A 80 11.29 19.07 49.79
N THR A 81 11.32 20.41 49.73
CA THR A 81 10.56 21.55 49.18
C THR A 81 11.43 22.81 49.47
N LYS A 82 11.26 23.87 48.67
CA LYS A 82 11.53 25.33 48.88
C LYS A 82 12.65 25.93 48.02
N ALA A 83 12.39 26.85 47.09
CA ALA A 83 11.72 28.17 47.12
C ALA A 83 12.69 29.32 47.45
N ASP A 84 12.91 30.24 46.49
CA ASP A 84 12.71 31.69 46.58
C ASP A 84 13.12 32.33 45.22
N THR A 85 12.30 33.02 44.42
CA THR A 85 11.60 34.32 44.55
C THR A 85 12.40 35.51 43.97
N THR A 86 11.68 36.34 43.18
CA THR A 86 11.92 37.77 42.83
C THR A 86 13.12 38.11 41.90
N LYS A 87 13.10 39.10 41.00
CA LYS A 87 12.20 40.23 40.68
C LYS A 87 12.62 40.81 39.31
N ALA A 88 11.67 41.34 38.54
CA ALA A 88 11.93 42.42 37.57
C ALA A 88 12.20 43.75 38.32
N PRO A 89 12.78 44.80 37.69
CA PRO A 89 11.90 45.81 37.05
C PRO A 89 12.50 46.64 35.87
N ASN A 90 11.62 46.96 34.91
CA ASN A 90 11.24 48.28 34.35
C ASN A 90 12.29 49.42 34.18
N THR A 91 12.34 50.06 33.00
CA THR A 91 12.08 51.53 32.86
C THR A 91 12.04 52.06 31.41
N THR A 92 11.24 53.12 31.31
CA THR A 92 10.63 53.89 30.21
C THR A 92 11.56 54.90 29.51
N LYS A 93 11.23 55.33 28.28
CA LYS A 93 11.21 56.78 27.92
C LYS A 93 10.32 57.11 26.72
N ALA A 94 9.53 58.17 26.89
CA ALA A 94 8.59 58.76 25.94
C ALA A 94 9.22 59.90 25.12
N ALA A 95 8.57 60.27 24.00
CA ALA A 95 8.54 61.64 23.48
C ALA A 95 7.21 61.89 22.75
N VAL A 96 6.59 63.01 23.10
CA VAL A 96 5.30 63.56 22.64
C VAL A 96 5.61 64.78 21.76
N THR A 97 4.85 64.98 20.67
CA THR A 97 4.56 66.33 20.15
C THR A 97 3.12 66.40 19.64
N THR A 98 2.45 67.47 20.05
CA THR A 98 1.02 67.81 19.95
C THR A 98 0.69 68.60 18.68
N ALA A 99 -0.47 68.37 18.07
CA ALA A 99 -1.35 69.42 17.50
C ALA A 99 -2.77 68.85 17.21
N GLU A 100 -3.80 69.58 17.64
CA GLU A 100 -5.24 69.47 17.33
C GLU A 100 -5.67 70.85 16.78
N PRO A 101 -6.91 71.11 16.29
CA PRO A 101 -8.01 70.22 15.86
C PRO A 101 -8.63 70.62 14.50
N GLU A 102 -9.49 69.78 13.87
CA GLU A 102 -10.77 70.22 13.25
C GLU A 102 -11.58 69.06 12.59
N SER A 103 -12.86 69.03 12.95
CA SER A 103 -14.08 68.78 12.13
C SER A 103 -14.24 67.51 11.26
N THR A 104 -15.14 66.64 11.74
CA THR A 104 -16.22 65.91 11.01
C THR A 104 -16.04 65.47 9.55
N GLU A 105 -16.07 64.15 9.30
CA GLU A 105 -17.08 63.51 8.44
C GLU A 105 -17.05 61.97 8.63
N ALA A 106 -18.22 61.35 8.71
CA ALA A 106 -18.35 59.90 8.80
C ALA A 106 -17.98 59.26 7.46
N THR A 107 -16.89 58.52 7.40
CA THR A 107 -16.56 57.66 6.26
C THR A 107 -16.92 56.23 6.63
N GLU A 108 -17.85 55.65 5.87
CA GLU A 108 -18.18 54.23 5.92
C GLU A 108 -16.90 53.42 5.73
N THR A 109 -16.50 52.72 6.79
CA THR A 109 -15.47 51.70 6.72
C THR A 109 -16.07 50.51 5.98
N THR A 110 -15.93 50.49 4.66
CA THR A 110 -16.05 49.23 3.91
C THR A 110 -14.91 48.34 4.39
N THR A 111 -15.21 47.49 5.36
CA THR A 111 -14.36 46.36 5.73
C THR A 111 -14.16 45.55 4.46
N THR A 112 -13.04 45.77 3.79
CA THR A 112 -12.55 44.88 2.74
C THR A 112 -12.10 43.65 3.50
N GLU A 113 -13.01 42.70 3.65
CA GLU A 113 -12.69 41.35 4.10
C GLU A 113 -11.56 40.87 3.20
N ALA A 114 -10.41 40.53 3.81
CA ALA A 114 -9.29 39.95 3.08
C ALA A 114 -9.85 38.78 2.27
N PRO A 115 -9.52 38.66 0.96
CA PRO A 115 -10.06 37.59 0.15
C PRO A 115 -9.81 36.26 0.87
N ALA A 116 -10.87 35.46 1.02
CA ALA A 116 -10.78 34.15 1.64
C ALA A 116 -9.59 33.39 1.03
N PRO A 117 -8.81 32.65 1.85
CA PRO A 117 -7.62 31.97 1.35
C PRO A 117 -8.02 31.06 0.19
N ARG A 118 -7.58 31.43 -1.01
CA ARG A 118 -7.75 30.67 -2.24
C ARG A 118 -6.51 29.82 -2.37
N TYR A 119 -6.69 28.51 -2.45
CA TYR A 119 -5.60 27.59 -2.70
C TYR A 119 -5.03 27.86 -4.09
N ASP A 120 -3.71 27.91 -4.17
CA ASP A 120 -3.04 27.80 -5.46
C ASP A 120 -3.01 26.34 -5.93
N GLU A 121 -2.40 26.11 -7.08
CA GLU A 121 -2.36 24.79 -7.71
C GLU A 121 -1.42 23.83 -6.96
N ASP A 122 -0.29 24.34 -6.46
CA ASP A 122 0.68 23.56 -5.69
C ASP A 122 0.06 23.12 -4.35
N ASP A 123 -0.69 24.01 -3.69
CA ASP A 123 -1.48 23.69 -2.49
C ASP A 123 -2.47 22.54 -2.78
N LEU A 124 -3.21 22.61 -3.89
CA LEU A 124 -4.20 21.61 -4.24
C LEU A 124 -3.57 20.28 -4.64
N GLN A 125 -2.42 20.27 -5.33
CA GLN A 125 -1.66 19.06 -5.61
C GLN A 125 -1.18 18.40 -4.31
N TYR A 126 -0.63 19.19 -3.38
CA TYR A 126 -0.17 18.70 -2.09
C TYR A 126 -1.31 18.15 -1.23
N LEU A 127 -2.45 18.85 -1.19
CA LEU A 127 -3.65 18.39 -0.48
C LEU A 127 -4.25 17.15 -1.16
N ALA A 128 -4.24 17.05 -2.49
CA ALA A 128 -4.67 15.85 -3.21
C ALA A 128 -3.78 14.64 -2.89
N MET A 129 -2.46 14.83 -2.82
CA MET A 129 -1.53 13.79 -2.40
C MET A 129 -1.87 13.28 -1.01
N GLN A 130 -2.03 14.17 -0.04
CA GLN A 130 -2.38 13.80 1.33
C GLN A 130 -3.76 13.15 1.43
N TYR A 131 -4.74 13.70 0.72
CA TYR A 131 -6.10 13.19 0.72
C TYR A 131 -6.14 11.75 0.20
N TYR A 132 -5.52 11.49 -0.94
CA TYR A 132 -5.45 10.18 -1.57
C TYR A 132 -4.65 9.20 -0.68
N SER A 133 -3.42 9.56 -0.33
CA SER A 133 -2.52 8.68 0.44
C SER A 133 -2.98 8.36 1.85
N SER A 134 -3.85 9.17 2.44
CA SER A 134 -4.42 8.85 3.75
C SER A 134 -5.62 7.90 3.68
N ARG A 135 -6.24 7.77 2.51
CA ARG A 135 -7.40 6.90 2.26
C ARG A 135 -7.03 5.61 1.54
N HIS A 136 -5.83 5.56 0.97
CA HIS A 136 -5.31 4.43 0.22
C HIS A 136 -3.89 4.16 0.70
N ASN A 137 -3.44 2.90 0.69
CA ASN A 137 -2.03 2.60 0.93
C ASN A 137 -1.09 3.07 -0.20
N TRP A 138 -1.60 3.75 -1.21
CA TRP A 138 -0.86 4.21 -2.38
C TRP A 138 -0.68 5.74 -2.34
N ILE A 139 0.55 6.23 -2.54
CA ILE A 139 0.86 7.62 -2.90
C ILE A 139 1.10 7.70 -4.42
N PRO A 140 0.25 8.38 -5.21
CA PRO A 140 0.48 8.56 -6.64
C PRO A 140 1.82 9.24 -6.89
N GLN A 141 2.58 8.75 -7.87
CA GLN A 141 3.90 9.30 -8.20
C GLN A 141 3.82 10.74 -8.72
N PHE A 142 2.76 11.04 -9.48
CA PHE A 142 2.51 12.34 -10.06
C PHE A 142 1.10 12.81 -9.74
N ILE A 143 0.99 14.11 -9.48
CA ILE A 143 -0.28 14.81 -9.37
C ILE A 143 -0.13 16.08 -10.17
N ASP A 144 -0.71 16.11 -11.37
CA ASP A 144 -0.60 17.25 -12.28
C ASP A 144 -1.91 18.01 -12.38
N VAL A 145 -1.82 19.31 -12.58
CA VAL A 145 -2.95 20.13 -13.00
C VAL A 145 -3.18 19.90 -14.48
N ASP A 146 -4.25 19.19 -14.82
CA ASP A 146 -4.65 18.96 -16.20
C ASP A 146 -5.38 20.17 -16.78
N LYS A 147 -6.27 20.78 -15.99
CA LYS A 147 -7.11 21.88 -16.45
C LYS A 147 -7.51 22.83 -15.33
N VAL A 148 -7.65 24.11 -15.67
CA VAL A 148 -8.22 25.14 -14.78
C VAL A 148 -9.35 25.85 -15.51
N GLU A 149 -10.56 25.81 -14.93
CA GLU A 149 -11.75 26.47 -15.45
C GLU A 149 -12.41 27.33 -14.37
N GLY A 150 -12.06 28.62 -14.36
CA GLY A 150 -12.60 29.58 -13.40
C GLY A 150 -12.19 29.25 -11.96
N ASP A 151 -13.13 28.71 -11.18
CA ASP A 151 -12.87 28.27 -9.81
C ASP A 151 -12.47 26.81 -9.70
N THR A 152 -12.70 26.00 -10.73
CA THR A 152 -12.46 24.55 -10.69
C THR A 152 -11.09 24.20 -11.25
N VAL A 153 -10.35 23.35 -10.55
CA VAL A 153 -9.09 22.73 -10.99
C VAL A 153 -9.33 21.23 -11.15
N THR A 154 -8.87 20.71 -12.28
CA THR A 154 -8.80 19.27 -12.56
C THR A 154 -7.40 18.78 -12.23
N LEU A 155 -7.28 17.88 -11.26
CA LEU A 155 -6.03 17.22 -10.91
C LEU A 155 -6.04 15.79 -11.42
N HIS A 156 -4.94 15.37 -12.04
CA HIS A 156 -4.70 13.99 -12.49
C HIS A 156 -3.71 13.32 -11.57
N LEU A 157 -4.14 12.28 -10.85
CA LEU A 157 -3.29 11.50 -9.96
C LEU A 157 -2.89 10.23 -10.71
N TYR A 158 -1.59 9.99 -10.92
CA TYR A 158 -1.13 8.85 -11.71
C TYR A 158 0.29 8.38 -11.37
N ASP A 159 0.58 7.14 -11.78
CA ASP A 159 1.92 6.56 -11.81
C ASP A 159 2.37 6.37 -13.25
N LEU A 160 3.69 6.33 -13.47
CA LEU A 160 4.27 5.78 -14.70
C LEU A 160 4.69 4.34 -14.46
N ILE A 161 3.93 3.39 -15.03
CA ILE A 161 4.18 1.96 -14.92
C ILE A 161 4.51 1.44 -16.31
N ASP A 162 5.73 0.91 -16.48
CA ASP A 162 6.21 0.35 -17.76
C ASP A 162 6.06 1.30 -18.96
N GLY A 163 6.26 2.60 -18.73
CA GLY A 163 6.11 3.64 -19.76
C GLY A 163 4.66 4.02 -20.08
N HIS A 164 3.69 3.48 -19.33
CA HIS A 164 2.28 3.82 -19.42
C HIS A 164 1.81 4.62 -18.22
N THR A 165 0.90 5.57 -18.46
CA THR A 165 0.21 6.31 -17.41
C THR A 165 -0.88 5.44 -16.79
N SER A 166 -0.69 5.05 -15.54
CA SER A 166 -1.71 4.38 -14.73
C SER A 166 -2.41 5.40 -13.86
N THR A 167 -3.67 5.71 -14.19
CA THR A 167 -4.46 6.72 -13.47
C THR A 167 -4.96 6.15 -12.15
N ALA A 168 -4.63 6.82 -11.05
CA ALA A 168 -5.13 6.52 -9.72
C ALA A 168 -6.52 7.15 -9.51
N ASP A 169 -6.69 8.44 -9.82
CA ASP A 169 -7.98 9.14 -9.81
C ASP A 169 -7.91 10.48 -10.57
N TRP A 170 -9.06 11.11 -10.75
CA TRP A 170 -9.20 12.50 -11.19
C TRP A 170 -10.01 13.30 -10.17
N TYR A 171 -9.51 14.47 -9.78
CA TYR A 171 -10.20 15.36 -8.85
C TYR A 171 -10.63 16.66 -9.53
N TYR A 172 -11.88 17.05 -9.36
CA TYR A 172 -12.45 18.29 -9.85
C TYR A 172 -12.82 19.18 -8.65
N VAL A 173 -11.91 20.07 -8.25
CA VAL A 173 -11.96 20.77 -6.96
C VAL A 173 -11.97 22.29 -7.11
N SER A 174 -12.68 22.97 -6.20
CA SER A 174 -12.76 24.43 -6.14
C SER A 174 -11.50 25.03 -5.50
N LYS A 175 -10.88 26.03 -6.13
CA LYS A 175 -9.74 26.80 -5.58
C LYS A 175 -10.13 27.58 -4.33
N GLN A 176 -11.40 27.92 -4.16
CA GLN A 176 -11.88 28.62 -2.95
C GLN A 176 -12.04 27.69 -1.75
N THR A 177 -12.41 26.43 -1.98
CA THR A 177 -12.84 25.55 -0.88
C THR A 177 -11.97 24.32 -0.69
N GLY A 178 -11.21 23.90 -1.71
CA GLY A 178 -10.52 22.61 -1.74
C GLY A 178 -11.47 21.41 -1.82
N LYS A 179 -12.76 21.64 -2.11
CA LYS A 179 -13.81 20.61 -2.16
C LYS A 179 -14.30 20.42 -3.58
N GLY A 180 -14.84 19.24 -3.86
CA GLY A 180 -15.29 18.91 -5.19
C GLY A 180 -15.73 17.47 -5.32
N LYS A 181 -15.43 16.88 -6.47
CA LYS A 181 -15.74 15.47 -6.75
C LYS A 181 -14.57 14.73 -7.37
N ASN A 182 -14.56 13.40 -7.23
CA ASN A 182 -13.68 12.54 -8.02
C ASN A 182 -14.31 12.14 -9.37
N PHE A 183 -13.60 11.33 -10.17
CA PHE A 183 -14.10 10.80 -11.46
C PHE A 183 -15.40 10.01 -11.34
N GLN A 184 -15.65 9.41 -10.17
CA GLN A 184 -16.83 8.61 -9.87
C GLN A 184 -18.00 9.46 -9.33
N GLU A 185 -17.87 10.79 -9.37
CA GLU A 185 -18.82 11.79 -8.87
C GLU A 185 -19.03 11.79 -7.34
N GLU A 186 -18.15 11.11 -6.59
CA GLU A 186 -18.16 11.08 -5.13
C GLU A 186 -17.61 12.39 -4.59
N GLU A 187 -18.21 12.91 -3.52
CA GLU A 187 -17.78 14.16 -2.90
C GLU A 187 -16.42 13.99 -2.20
N ILE A 188 -15.50 14.90 -2.48
CA ILE A 188 -14.18 14.95 -1.86
C ILE A 188 -13.95 16.30 -1.19
N ASP A 189 -13.20 16.28 -0.10
CA ASP A 189 -12.76 17.46 0.65
C ASP A 189 -11.26 17.32 0.90
N LEU A 190 -10.44 17.95 0.05
CA LEU A 190 -8.99 17.88 0.16
C LEU A 190 -8.47 18.56 1.43
N THR A 191 -9.30 19.36 2.09
CA THR A 191 -8.98 20.04 3.35
C THR A 191 -9.33 19.21 4.57
N GLU A 192 -10.03 18.07 4.37
CA GLU A 192 -10.31 17.12 5.44
C GLU A 192 -8.98 16.63 6.01
N LYS A 193 -8.92 16.52 7.34
CA LYS A 193 -7.75 15.95 8.00
C LYS A 193 -7.43 14.58 7.38
N PRO A 194 -6.16 14.32 7.04
CA PRO A 194 -5.73 13.01 6.58
C PRO A 194 -6.25 11.94 7.53
N LYS A 195 -6.88 10.90 7.00
CA LYS A 195 -7.20 9.73 7.82
C LYS A 195 -5.90 9.17 8.37
N ALA A 196 -5.91 8.77 9.64
CA ALA A 196 -4.73 8.15 10.23
C ALA A 196 -4.41 6.88 9.46
N GLN A 197 -3.22 6.84 8.84
CA GLN A 197 -2.75 5.63 8.19
C GLN A 197 -2.58 4.54 9.23
N TRP A 198 -2.94 3.32 8.86
CA TRP A 198 -2.78 2.17 9.73
C TRP A 198 -1.28 1.83 9.88
N ARG A 199 -0.70 2.28 10.99
CA ARG A 199 0.70 2.06 11.36
C ARG A 199 0.75 1.31 12.70
N PRO A 200 0.61 -0.03 12.68
CA PRO A 200 0.69 -0.81 13.91
C PRO A 200 2.11 -0.77 14.49
N ASN A 201 2.23 -1.02 15.78
CA ASN A 201 3.52 -1.39 16.36
C ASN A 201 3.90 -2.80 15.87
N VAL A 202 5.04 -2.93 15.21
CA VAL A 202 5.54 -4.18 14.61
C VAL A 202 6.89 -4.55 15.25
N PRO A 203 6.91 -5.18 16.44
CA PRO A 203 8.14 -5.48 17.16
C PRO A 203 9.10 -6.41 16.39
N GLU A 204 8.59 -7.19 15.44
CA GLU A 204 9.33 -8.11 14.57
C GLU A 204 10.40 -7.39 13.75
N ARG A 205 10.22 -6.09 13.44
CA ARG A 205 11.25 -5.28 12.78
C ARG A 205 12.57 -5.27 13.54
N ASN A 206 12.53 -5.37 14.88
CA ASN A 206 13.72 -5.41 15.73
C ASN A 206 14.50 -6.73 15.64
N LEU A 207 13.90 -7.77 15.06
CA LEU A 207 14.55 -9.07 14.85
C LEU A 207 15.36 -9.09 13.54
N LEU A 208 15.16 -8.10 12.66
CA LEU A 208 15.78 -8.05 11.35
C LEU A 208 17.25 -7.58 11.42
N PRO A 209 18.19 -8.28 10.75
CA PRO A 209 19.57 -7.81 10.54
C PRO A 209 19.60 -6.39 9.97
N LYS A 210 20.65 -5.60 10.21
CA LYS A 210 20.72 -4.16 9.84
C LYS A 210 20.56 -3.86 8.35
N ASP A 211 20.85 -4.83 7.50
CA ASP A 211 20.85 -4.76 6.04
C ASP A 211 19.63 -5.45 5.39
N ALA A 212 18.77 -6.07 6.20
CA ALA A 212 17.53 -6.65 5.71
C ALA A 212 16.52 -5.58 5.24
N SER A 213 15.86 -5.85 4.12
CA SER A 213 14.78 -5.04 3.54
C SER A 213 13.41 -5.37 4.15
N CYS A 214 13.19 -6.63 4.52
CA CYS A 214 11.96 -7.07 5.16
C CYS A 214 12.11 -8.38 5.95
N GLY A 215 11.13 -8.65 6.80
CA GLY A 215 10.84 -9.96 7.36
C GLY A 215 9.67 -10.63 6.63
N ILE A 216 9.72 -11.96 6.54
CA ILE A 216 8.68 -12.79 5.93
C ILE A 216 8.29 -13.86 6.93
N ILE A 217 7.00 -13.96 7.26
CA ILE A 217 6.46 -15.02 8.10
C ILE A 217 5.48 -15.83 7.26
N TYR A 218 5.71 -17.14 7.17
CA TYR A 218 4.74 -18.05 6.57
C TYR A 218 3.63 -18.36 7.55
N LEU A 219 2.38 -18.05 7.16
CA LEU A 219 1.20 -18.26 7.99
C LEU A 219 0.50 -19.57 7.68
N GLY A 220 0.83 -20.24 6.57
CA GLY A 220 0.26 -21.54 6.20
C GLY A 220 -0.50 -21.49 4.87
N ASN A 221 -1.26 -22.55 4.60
CA ASN A 221 -2.18 -22.64 3.47
C ASN A 221 -3.60 -22.68 4.03
N PRO A 222 -4.33 -21.56 4.08
CA PRO A 222 -5.65 -21.51 4.68
C PRO A 222 -6.74 -22.14 3.79
N GLY A 223 -6.37 -22.75 2.66
CA GLY A 223 -7.30 -23.38 1.72
C GLY A 223 -8.10 -22.34 0.92
N VAL A 224 -9.25 -22.77 0.38
CA VAL A 224 -10.12 -21.90 -0.42
C VAL A 224 -10.84 -20.91 0.51
N MET A 225 -10.38 -19.66 0.50
CA MET A 225 -11.02 -18.55 1.19
C MET A 225 -11.61 -17.58 0.17
N GLY A 226 -12.72 -16.94 0.53
CA GLY A 226 -13.22 -15.78 -0.22
C GLY A 226 -12.28 -14.58 -0.09
N SER A 227 -12.63 -13.46 -0.75
CA SER A 227 -11.87 -12.21 -0.66
C SER A 227 -11.55 -11.84 0.79
N TYR A 228 -10.33 -11.37 1.02
CA TYR A 228 -9.94 -10.89 2.33
C TYR A 228 -10.79 -9.68 2.73
N SER A 229 -11.17 -9.66 3.99
CA SER A 229 -11.73 -8.49 4.65
C SER A 229 -11.49 -8.67 6.14
N PRO A 230 -11.15 -7.63 6.91
CA PRO A 230 -10.94 -7.77 8.36
C PRO A 230 -12.15 -8.32 9.11
N ILE A 231 -13.36 -8.16 8.56
CA ILE A 231 -14.59 -8.73 9.12
C ILE A 231 -14.94 -10.12 8.57
N ASN A 232 -14.17 -10.66 7.63
CA ASN A 232 -14.37 -11.99 7.08
C ASN A 232 -14.12 -13.03 8.18
N ALA A 233 -15.18 -13.75 8.53
CA ALA A 233 -15.16 -14.73 9.60
C ALA A 233 -14.13 -15.84 9.36
N ALA A 234 -13.90 -16.25 8.11
CA ALA A 234 -12.97 -17.33 7.78
C ALA A 234 -11.52 -16.95 8.12
N TYR A 235 -11.08 -15.73 7.76
CA TYR A 235 -9.72 -15.26 8.09
C TYR A 235 -9.56 -15.04 9.59
N ARG A 236 -10.56 -14.45 10.25
CA ARG A 236 -10.55 -14.28 11.71
C ARG A 236 -10.48 -15.61 12.46
N GLU A 237 -11.27 -16.59 12.02
CA GLU A 237 -11.26 -17.94 12.59
C GLU A 237 -9.90 -18.62 12.35
N TYR A 238 -9.38 -18.56 11.12
CA TYR A 238 -8.06 -19.10 10.79
C TYR A 238 -6.95 -18.50 11.67
N PHE A 239 -6.84 -17.17 11.75
CA PHE A 239 -5.82 -16.50 12.56
C PHE A 239 -5.98 -16.78 14.05
N SER A 240 -7.22 -16.93 14.53
CA SER A 240 -7.49 -17.27 15.94
C SER A 240 -7.14 -18.71 16.26
N LEU A 241 -7.50 -19.67 15.39
CA LEU A 241 -7.23 -21.10 15.59
C LEU A 241 -5.72 -21.40 15.52
N GLU A 242 -5.01 -20.72 14.63
CA GLU A 242 -3.57 -20.90 14.45
C GLU A 242 -2.71 -20.14 15.48
N GLY A 243 -3.32 -19.31 16.33
CA GLY A 243 -2.64 -18.51 17.35
C GLY A 243 -1.96 -17.24 16.84
N TYR A 244 -2.19 -16.85 15.58
CA TYR A 244 -1.55 -15.68 14.98
C TYR A 244 -2.03 -14.35 15.54
N VAL A 245 -3.24 -14.28 16.08
CA VAL A 245 -3.72 -13.08 16.79
C VAL A 245 -2.94 -12.83 18.08
N ASP A 246 -2.46 -13.89 18.74
CA ASP A 246 -1.65 -13.73 19.97
C ASP A 246 -0.20 -13.37 19.63
N LEU A 247 0.36 -13.96 18.58
CA LEU A 247 1.72 -13.69 18.11
C LEU A 247 1.84 -12.32 17.44
N TYR A 248 0.86 -11.96 16.61
CA TYR A 248 0.85 -10.75 15.79
C TYR A 248 -0.49 -10.01 15.96
N PRO A 249 -0.70 -9.34 17.10
CA PRO A 249 -2.01 -8.76 17.44
C PRO A 249 -2.56 -7.77 16.41
N TYR A 250 -1.68 -7.11 15.65
CA TYR A 250 -2.08 -6.18 14.61
C TYR A 250 -2.83 -6.85 13.44
N ILE A 251 -2.63 -8.16 13.18
CA ILE A 251 -3.35 -8.87 12.11
C ILE A 251 -4.87 -8.85 12.33
N ALA A 252 -5.33 -8.87 13.59
CA ALA A 252 -6.76 -8.90 13.91
C ALA A 252 -7.56 -7.70 13.37
N ASN A 253 -6.89 -6.56 13.19
CA ASN A 253 -7.49 -5.32 12.69
C ASN A 253 -6.74 -4.79 11.45
N MET A 254 -6.09 -5.67 10.69
CA MET A 254 -5.38 -5.28 9.48
C MET A 254 -6.39 -4.86 8.40
N PRO A 255 -6.25 -3.63 7.84
CA PRO A 255 -7.14 -3.13 6.80
C PRO A 255 -7.13 -3.99 5.52
N GLU A 256 -8.19 -3.89 4.73
CA GLU A 256 -8.32 -4.64 3.46
C GLU A 256 -7.25 -4.24 2.46
N GLU A 257 -6.85 -2.96 2.46
CA GLU A 257 -5.76 -2.41 1.66
C GLU A 257 -4.36 -2.92 2.04
N ASN A 258 -4.22 -3.71 3.12
CA ASN A 258 -2.99 -4.40 3.52
C ASN A 258 -3.03 -5.90 3.17
N TYR A 259 -3.82 -6.27 2.16
CA TYR A 259 -3.88 -7.62 1.62
C TYR A 259 -3.64 -7.60 0.11
N ALA A 260 -2.87 -8.57 -0.37
CA ALA A 260 -2.56 -8.81 -1.77
C ALA A 260 -2.79 -10.28 -2.10
N GLU A 261 -3.32 -10.57 -3.29
CA GLU A 261 -3.59 -11.94 -3.73
C GLU A 261 -3.31 -12.14 -5.21
N THR A 262 -2.60 -13.21 -5.55
CA THR A 262 -2.50 -13.71 -6.92
C THR A 262 -3.70 -14.62 -7.24
N ASN A 263 -4.01 -14.75 -8.52
CA ASN A 263 -5.15 -15.57 -8.94
C ASN A 263 -4.92 -17.06 -8.60
N GLY A 264 -5.67 -17.56 -7.61
CA GLY A 264 -5.58 -18.96 -7.18
C GLY A 264 -4.42 -19.25 -6.21
N GLY A 265 -3.82 -18.21 -5.62
CA GLY A 265 -2.81 -18.37 -4.58
C GLY A 265 -3.31 -19.20 -3.41
N SER A 266 -2.45 -20.06 -2.87
CA SER A 266 -2.79 -20.96 -1.77
C SER A 266 -1.92 -20.75 -0.53
N GLU A 267 -0.76 -20.13 -0.70
CA GLU A 267 0.18 -19.88 0.38
C GLU A 267 -0.04 -18.49 0.95
N LEU A 268 -0.13 -18.37 2.27
CA LEU A 268 -0.32 -17.11 2.96
C LEU A 268 0.96 -16.70 3.70
N TYR A 269 1.44 -15.51 3.39
CA TYR A 269 2.60 -14.88 4.00
C TYR A 269 2.21 -13.56 4.66
N LEU A 270 2.88 -13.22 5.75
CA LEU A 270 2.93 -11.87 6.30
C LEU A 270 4.29 -11.27 5.95
N ILE A 271 4.26 -10.17 5.20
CA ILE A 271 5.45 -9.44 4.79
C ILE A 271 5.57 -8.20 5.67
N ILE A 272 6.75 -7.99 6.25
CA ILE A 272 7.05 -6.90 7.19
C ILE A 272 8.19 -6.07 6.63
N PRO A 273 7.90 -4.95 5.94
CA PRO A 273 8.94 -4.01 5.54
C PRO A 273 9.71 -3.49 6.76
N ARG A 274 11.03 -3.40 6.60
CA ARG A 274 11.93 -3.02 7.69
C ARG A 274 11.88 -1.53 8.01
N ASP A 275 11.87 -0.70 6.97
CA ASP A 275 11.66 0.74 7.07
C ASP A 275 10.16 1.04 7.18
N GLU A 276 9.79 1.93 8.10
CA GLU A 276 8.39 2.33 8.32
C GLU A 276 7.86 3.23 7.20
N ASP A 277 8.74 3.77 6.37
CA ASP A 277 8.40 4.60 5.22
C ASP A 277 8.77 3.88 3.90
N ALA A 278 8.97 2.56 3.94
CA ALA A 278 9.27 1.77 2.73
C ALA A 278 8.12 1.84 1.71
N HIS A 279 8.51 1.97 0.45
CA HIS A 279 7.65 1.72 -0.70
C HIS A 279 7.74 0.24 -1.09
N VAL A 280 6.59 -0.40 -1.25
CA VAL A 280 6.45 -1.81 -1.62
C VAL A 280 5.57 -1.91 -2.85
N VAL A 281 6.00 -2.70 -3.81
CA VAL A 281 5.22 -3.08 -4.99
C VAL A 281 5.17 -4.60 -5.06
N VAL A 282 4.00 -5.16 -5.36
CA VAL A 282 3.88 -6.59 -5.72
C VAL A 282 3.22 -6.70 -7.07
N ASN A 283 3.92 -7.36 -7.99
CA ASN A 283 3.44 -7.68 -9.33
C ASN A 283 3.08 -9.17 -9.40
N ALA A 284 2.00 -9.49 -10.10
CA ALA A 284 1.58 -10.88 -10.36
C ALA A 284 1.99 -11.32 -11.77
N TYR A 285 2.28 -12.61 -11.92
CA TYR A 285 2.69 -13.25 -13.15
C TYR A 285 1.84 -14.50 -13.41
N ASP A 286 1.67 -14.86 -14.68
CA ASP A 286 1.08 -16.15 -15.05
C ASP A 286 2.11 -17.28 -15.10
N ASP A 287 1.64 -18.50 -15.34
CA ASP A 287 2.47 -19.72 -15.44
C ASP A 287 3.53 -19.66 -16.57
N ASN A 288 3.48 -18.66 -17.45
CA ASN A 288 4.45 -18.42 -18.53
C ASN A 288 5.39 -17.24 -18.23
N ASN A 289 5.45 -16.78 -16.98
CA ASN A 289 6.19 -15.59 -16.54
C ASN A 289 5.75 -14.29 -17.24
N LYS A 290 4.50 -14.22 -17.72
CA LYS A 290 3.96 -12.98 -18.25
C LYS A 290 3.41 -12.13 -17.11
N LEU A 291 3.82 -10.87 -17.05
CA LEU A 291 3.27 -9.89 -16.12
C LEU A 291 1.75 -9.74 -16.34
N LEU A 292 0.98 -10.03 -15.28
CA LEU A 292 -0.46 -9.82 -15.23
C LEU A 292 -0.81 -8.42 -14.70
N GLY A 293 0.09 -7.83 -13.92
CA GLY A 293 -0.02 -6.45 -13.43
C GLY A 293 0.33 -6.33 -11.95
N ARG A 294 0.23 -5.10 -11.44
CA ARG A 294 0.46 -4.80 -10.02
C ARG A 294 -0.77 -5.19 -9.20
N ILE A 295 -0.57 -6.01 -8.17
CA ILE A 295 -1.61 -6.44 -7.22
C ILE A 295 -1.51 -5.75 -5.87
N TYR A 296 -0.39 -5.08 -5.58
CA TYR A 296 -0.19 -4.33 -4.34
C TYR A 296 0.76 -3.16 -4.55
N SER A 297 0.48 -2.05 -3.87
CA SER A 297 1.36 -0.89 -3.75
C SER A 297 1.17 -0.30 -2.36
N SER A 298 2.25 -0.10 -1.62
CA SER A 298 2.23 0.54 -0.31
C SER A 298 3.36 1.53 -0.16
N TYR A 299 3.11 2.72 0.39
CA TYR A 299 4.14 3.71 0.70
C TYR A 299 4.31 3.94 2.21
N THR A 300 3.80 3.03 3.03
CA THR A 300 3.66 3.27 4.48
C THR A 300 4.46 2.29 5.33
N GLY A 301 5.34 1.48 4.73
CA GLY A 301 6.12 0.43 5.42
C GLY A 301 5.30 -0.56 6.25
N ALA A 302 3.96 -0.46 6.21
CA ALA A 302 3.05 -1.21 7.04
C ALA A 302 3.10 -2.69 6.63
N PRO A 303 2.94 -3.62 7.59
CA PRO A 303 2.93 -5.04 7.27
C PRO A 303 1.70 -5.37 6.41
N PHE A 304 1.82 -6.36 5.54
CA PHE A 304 0.73 -6.78 4.67
C PHE A 304 0.70 -8.29 4.49
N LEU A 305 -0.50 -8.81 4.24
CA LEU A 305 -0.72 -10.20 3.89
C LEU A 305 -0.56 -10.38 2.38
N LEU A 306 0.17 -11.42 2.00
CA LEU A 306 0.33 -11.83 0.61
C LEU A 306 -0.12 -13.27 0.48
N ARG A 307 -1.21 -13.48 -0.27
CA ARG A 307 -1.67 -14.80 -0.66
C ARG A 307 -1.23 -15.08 -2.08
N CYS A 308 -0.28 -15.99 -2.24
CA CYS A 308 0.37 -16.23 -3.53
C CYS A 308 0.61 -17.73 -3.76
N ASN A 309 1.29 -18.03 -4.86
CA ASN A 309 1.71 -19.36 -5.28
C ASN A 309 0.50 -20.31 -5.46
N ARG A 310 -0.06 -20.28 -6.67
CA ARG A 310 -1.00 -21.30 -7.14
C ARG A 310 -0.31 -22.67 -7.34
N SER A 311 0.97 -22.65 -7.72
CA SER A 311 1.76 -23.84 -8.03
C SER A 311 2.88 -24.01 -6.99
N GLU A 312 3.10 -25.23 -6.54
CA GLU A 312 4.25 -25.57 -5.67
C GLU A 312 5.59 -25.51 -6.42
N VAL A 313 5.54 -25.39 -7.76
CA VAL A 313 6.73 -25.44 -8.63
C VAL A 313 7.18 -24.06 -9.09
N MET A 314 6.26 -23.09 -9.18
CA MET A 314 6.54 -21.77 -9.75
C MET A 314 5.85 -20.68 -8.93
N THR A 315 6.62 -19.62 -8.65
CA THR A 315 6.11 -18.39 -8.05
C THR A 315 5.33 -17.57 -9.08
N ASP A 316 4.25 -16.94 -8.64
CA ASP A 316 3.35 -16.13 -9.47
C ASP A 316 3.37 -14.63 -9.09
N GLN A 317 4.42 -14.20 -8.40
CA GLN A 317 4.55 -12.88 -7.78
C GLN A 317 6.01 -12.43 -7.69
N MET A 318 6.26 -11.13 -7.87
CA MET A 318 7.53 -10.46 -7.57
C MET A 318 7.27 -9.29 -6.64
N ILE A 319 8.05 -9.20 -5.56
CA ILE A 319 8.00 -8.15 -4.54
C ILE A 319 9.20 -7.24 -4.76
N LYS A 320 8.94 -5.94 -4.86
CA LYS A 320 9.97 -4.88 -4.85
C LYS A 320 9.80 -4.03 -3.61
N ILE A 321 10.90 -3.76 -2.93
CA ILE A 321 10.94 -2.82 -1.81
C ILE A 321 11.92 -1.70 -2.16
N THR A 322 11.57 -0.47 -1.79
CA THR A 322 12.42 0.71 -1.88
C THR A 322 12.34 1.44 -0.54
N ASP A 323 13.49 1.77 0.05
CA ASP A 323 13.55 2.54 1.29
C ASP A 323 14.56 3.70 1.18
N ASN A 324 14.89 4.33 2.31
CA ASN A 324 15.83 5.45 2.36
C ASN A 324 17.27 5.09 1.91
N SER A 325 17.62 3.80 1.88
CA SER A 325 18.89 3.27 1.36
C SER A 325 18.86 3.04 -0.16
N GLY A 326 17.68 3.13 -0.78
CA GLY A 326 17.47 2.98 -2.21
C GLY A 326 16.55 1.82 -2.57
N GLU A 327 16.52 1.49 -3.86
CA GLU A 327 15.77 0.35 -4.38
C GLU A 327 16.51 -0.97 -4.12
N TYR A 328 15.76 -2.00 -3.74
CA TYR A 328 16.25 -3.37 -3.62
C TYR A 328 15.93 -4.19 -4.88
N GLU A 329 16.64 -5.31 -5.04
CA GLU A 329 16.32 -6.31 -6.06
C GLU A 329 14.92 -6.89 -5.81
N GLU A 330 14.20 -7.16 -6.90
CA GLU A 330 12.91 -7.85 -6.82
C GLU A 330 13.10 -9.30 -6.39
N PHE A 331 12.14 -9.83 -5.65
CA PHE A 331 12.24 -11.18 -5.10
C PHE A 331 10.87 -11.85 -4.96
N SER A 332 10.89 -13.16 -4.84
CA SER A 332 9.71 -14.00 -4.61
C SER A 332 9.76 -14.65 -3.23
N VAL A 333 8.60 -15.12 -2.78
CA VAL A 333 8.46 -15.97 -1.59
C VAL A 333 7.83 -17.29 -1.98
N PHE A 334 8.29 -18.40 -1.43
CA PHE A 334 7.81 -19.72 -1.81
C PHE A 334 8.11 -20.75 -0.76
N ILE A 335 7.38 -21.86 -0.80
CA ILE A 335 7.73 -23.06 -0.06
C ILE A 335 8.72 -23.87 -0.91
N SER A 336 9.83 -24.29 -0.32
CA SER A 336 10.76 -25.18 -1.00
C SER A 336 10.14 -26.56 -1.22
N GLY A 337 10.08 -27.02 -2.47
CA GLY A 337 9.71 -28.41 -2.78
C GLY A 337 10.69 -29.46 -2.22
N ARG A 338 11.85 -29.05 -1.69
CA ARG A 338 12.84 -29.96 -1.08
C ARG A 338 12.48 -30.32 0.36
N ASP A 339 12.15 -29.34 1.19
CA ASP A 339 11.99 -29.51 2.65
C ASP A 339 10.67 -28.94 3.21
N GLY A 340 9.80 -28.38 2.35
CA GLY A 340 8.52 -27.81 2.75
C GLY A 340 8.63 -26.54 3.59
N LYS A 341 9.81 -25.89 3.63
CA LYS A 341 10.01 -24.67 4.40
C LYS A 341 9.88 -23.41 3.54
N PRO A 342 9.43 -22.29 4.13
CA PRO A 342 9.43 -21.01 3.45
C PRO A 342 10.86 -20.59 3.06
N ARG A 343 10.95 -19.97 1.89
CA ARG A 343 12.16 -19.49 1.23
C ARG A 343 11.85 -18.20 0.46
N THR A 344 12.92 -17.51 0.13
CA THR A 344 12.96 -16.35 -0.76
C THR A 344 14.29 -16.39 -1.50
N ASP A 345 14.31 -15.86 -2.71
CA ASP A 345 15.50 -15.68 -3.54
C ASP A 345 16.25 -14.36 -3.22
N SER A 346 15.75 -13.55 -2.27
CA SER A 346 16.45 -12.37 -1.79
C SER A 346 17.43 -12.67 -0.68
N ALA A 347 18.67 -12.18 -0.80
CA ALA A 347 19.62 -12.16 0.31
C ALA A 347 19.25 -11.13 1.41
N ARG A 348 18.31 -10.22 1.14
CA ARG A 348 17.91 -9.14 2.05
C ARG A 348 16.54 -9.34 2.68
N ALA A 349 15.76 -10.29 2.20
CA ALA A 349 14.51 -10.68 2.86
C ALA A 349 14.77 -11.84 3.82
N VAL A 350 14.25 -11.75 5.05
CA VAL A 350 14.56 -12.71 6.11
C VAL A 350 13.32 -13.50 6.48
N ILE A 351 13.41 -14.83 6.41
CA ILE A 351 12.37 -15.72 6.92
C ILE A 351 12.39 -15.70 8.45
N LEU A 352 11.29 -15.26 9.06
CA LEU A 352 11.04 -15.29 10.50
C LEU A 352 10.12 -16.48 10.79
N GLU A 353 10.55 -17.38 11.68
CA GLU A 353 9.71 -18.48 12.12
C GLU A 353 8.77 -18.01 13.25
N PRO A 354 7.46 -18.33 13.19
CA PRO A 354 6.56 -18.04 14.31
C PRO A 354 6.96 -18.89 15.52
N GLU A 355 7.40 -18.25 16.61
CA GLU A 355 7.65 -18.94 17.88
C GLU A 355 6.31 -19.26 18.56
N LYS A 356 5.73 -20.41 18.23
CA LYS A 356 4.52 -20.95 18.89
C LYS A 356 4.83 -21.58 20.26
#